data_AF-A0AAN6SDC0-F1
#
_entry.id   AF-A0AAN6SDC0-F1
#
_cell.length_a   1.000
_cell.length_b   1.000
_cell.length_c   1.000
_cell.angle_alpha   90.00
_cell.angle_beta   90.00
_cell.angle_gamma   90.00
#
_symmetry.space_group_name_H-M   'P 1'
#
loop_
_entity.id
_entity.type
_entity.pdbx_description
1 polymer ?
#
loop_
_entity_poly.entity_id
_entity_poly.type
_entity_poly.pdbx_seq_one_letter_code
_entity_poly.pdbx_strand_id
1 'polypeptide(L)'
;MGIPQILINLHLLRPSEWDPPTLLDHLLANLSSFPLYVVPIPLPLLRLSVTHLYHLLLFLRGHAFHPPSNLAPIRVVCISDTHDTELSLEKIPEGEGGLLIHAGDLTEGGSREGIQKQLDWLGEIKRQKGFEKVLVVGGNHDGWFDDRPTVGARWVLAGCESGSAGDGNSEELRWPEGVHYLDGMGMGGNGEDGEGVMTIEFGGRGKGRKLNVWGWGGVPRCGGPEHAFQYDRPNHPWTNRIPLETDILITHTPPRHHLDLDLGCAGLLSEIWRVKPKLHVFGHIHWGAGSEAVYYDECQRAYESLMARGADVPFPPAFPSLFSFPPSSASAHSASPNREPSKMLVKQRPTNLVNILLLPVYFGLALSLYVVEVVERVGMDLMDAARVIWYGTTAVVWKWVMQGPGTNNGGLLVNASVTYGNTGRVVNPAQVVEL
;
A
#
# COMPACT_ATOMS: atom_id res chain seq x y z
N MET A 1 21.69 14.70 -22.82
CA MET A 1 20.54 14.41 -21.93
C MET A 1 19.63 13.44 -22.68
N GLY A 2 19.27 12.30 -22.08
CA GLY A 2 18.37 11.34 -22.72
C GLY A 2 16.94 11.90 -22.83
N ILE A 3 16.16 11.39 -23.79
CA ILE A 3 14.76 11.79 -24.00
C ILE A 3 13.93 11.71 -22.69
N PRO A 4 14.01 10.63 -21.88
CA PRO A 4 13.26 10.56 -20.62
C PRO A 4 13.56 11.71 -19.66
N GLN A 5 14.84 12.09 -19.51
CA GLN A 5 15.22 13.19 -18.63
C GLN A 5 14.71 14.54 -19.11
N ILE A 6 14.66 14.76 -20.43
CA ILE A 6 14.06 15.98 -21.01
C ILE A 6 12.57 16.01 -20.67
N LEU A 7 11.86 14.90 -20.83
CA LEU A 7 10.43 14.81 -20.54
C LEU A 7 10.13 15.00 -19.05
N ILE A 8 10.94 14.45 -18.14
CA ILE A 8 10.86 14.70 -16.70
C ILE A 8 11.06 16.18 -16.40
N ASN A 9 12.08 16.81 -16.98
CA ASN A 9 12.35 18.24 -16.77
C ASN A 9 11.22 19.15 -17.29
N LEU A 10 10.45 18.67 -18.27
CA LEU A 10 9.26 19.34 -18.80
C LEU A 10 7.98 18.98 -18.04
N HIS A 11 8.06 18.19 -16.96
CA HIS A 11 6.93 17.66 -16.19
C HIS A 11 5.95 16.84 -17.04
N LEU A 12 6.45 16.24 -18.12
CA LEU A 12 5.69 15.35 -18.99
C LEU A 12 5.84 13.88 -18.61
N LEU A 13 6.78 13.50 -17.74
CA LEU A 13 6.87 12.16 -17.18
C LEU A 13 7.14 12.25 -15.68
N ARG A 14 6.61 11.29 -14.92
CA ARG A 14 6.90 11.21 -13.49
C ARG A 14 8.39 10.89 -13.24
N PRO A 15 9.04 11.53 -12.25
CA PRO A 15 10.45 11.25 -11.91
C PRO A 15 10.66 9.86 -11.32
N SER A 16 9.70 9.38 -10.51
CA SER A 16 9.76 8.09 -9.81
C SER A 16 8.38 7.45 -9.70
N GLU A 17 8.32 6.20 -9.24
CA GLU A 17 7.05 5.53 -8.95
C GLU A 17 6.28 6.15 -7.77
N TRP A 18 6.99 6.86 -6.90
CA TRP A 18 6.48 7.59 -5.73
C TRP A 18 5.93 8.96 -6.10
N ASP A 19 5.85 9.29 -7.39
CA ASP A 19 5.24 10.49 -7.92
C ASP A 19 3.99 10.15 -8.74
N PRO A 20 2.95 11.01 -8.73
CA PRO A 20 1.74 10.77 -9.50
C PRO A 20 2.04 10.62 -11.00
N PRO A 21 1.39 9.66 -11.70
CA PRO A 21 1.53 9.55 -13.13
C PRO A 21 1.01 10.78 -13.85
N THR A 22 1.73 11.22 -14.88
CA THR A 22 1.27 12.26 -15.81
C THR A 22 0.32 11.68 -16.86
N LEU A 23 -0.32 12.55 -17.64
CA LEU A 23 -1.11 12.10 -18.79
C LEU A 23 -0.28 11.28 -19.79
N LEU A 24 0.99 11.67 -20.01
CA LEU A 24 1.87 10.94 -20.91
C LEU A 24 2.25 9.58 -20.31
N ASP A 25 2.42 9.45 -19.00
CA ASP A 25 2.61 8.14 -18.35
C ASP A 25 1.44 7.20 -18.66
N HIS A 26 0.20 7.67 -18.55
CA HIS A 26 -0.99 6.89 -18.93
C HIS A 26 -1.02 6.54 -20.42
N LEU A 27 -0.58 7.44 -21.30
CA LEU A 27 -0.50 7.18 -22.74
C LEU A 27 0.62 6.17 -23.06
N LEU A 28 1.78 6.25 -22.42
CA LEU A 28 2.91 5.36 -22.66
C LEU A 28 2.68 3.96 -22.07
N ALA A 29 1.95 3.85 -20.95
CA ALA A 29 1.54 2.56 -20.39
C ALA A 29 0.73 1.70 -21.40
N ASN A 30 0.03 2.35 -22.35
CA ASN A 30 -0.63 1.65 -23.46
C ASN A 30 0.38 1.01 -24.44
N LEU A 31 1.49 1.70 -24.72
CA LEU A 31 2.46 1.28 -25.73
C LEU A 31 3.35 0.14 -25.25
N SER A 32 3.66 0.08 -23.96
CA SER A 32 4.43 -1.02 -23.35
C SER A 32 3.62 -2.29 -23.18
N SER A 33 2.28 -2.19 -23.10
CA SER A 33 1.38 -3.33 -22.86
C SER A 33 0.87 -4.00 -24.15
N PHE A 34 1.06 -3.39 -25.33
CA PHE A 34 0.46 -3.86 -26.58
C PHE A 34 1.37 -3.68 -27.81
N PRO A 35 2.20 -4.67 -28.17
CA PRO A 35 3.05 -4.59 -29.36
C PRO A 35 2.31 -4.81 -30.70
N LEU A 36 0.98 -4.96 -30.72
CA LEU A 36 0.20 -5.02 -31.96
C LEU A 36 -1.11 -4.23 -31.85
N TYR A 37 -1.25 -3.22 -32.70
CA TYR A 37 -2.35 -2.26 -32.88
C TYR A 37 -3.72 -2.86 -33.27
N VAL A 38 -4.07 -4.07 -32.82
CA VAL A 38 -5.30 -4.75 -33.29
C VAL A 38 -6.55 -4.28 -32.54
N VAL A 39 -6.41 -3.73 -31.33
CA VAL A 39 -7.54 -3.17 -30.56
C VAL A 39 -7.16 -1.78 -30.03
N PRO A 40 -7.70 -0.68 -30.60
CA PRO A 40 -7.37 0.68 -30.20
C PRO A 40 -8.22 1.14 -29.00
N ILE A 41 -8.36 0.30 -27.97
CA ILE A 41 -9.02 0.74 -26.73
C ILE A 41 -7.92 1.17 -25.77
N PRO A 42 -7.80 2.47 -25.46
CA PRO A 42 -6.81 2.95 -24.51
C PRO A 42 -7.26 2.57 -23.10
N LEU A 43 -6.99 1.33 -22.67
CA LEU A 43 -7.43 0.78 -21.38
C LEU A 43 -7.06 1.66 -20.16
N PRO A 44 -5.87 2.28 -20.07
CA PRO A 44 -5.54 3.27 -19.06
C PRO A 44 -6.43 4.51 -19.09
N LEU A 45 -6.85 4.99 -20.28
CA LEU A 45 -7.78 6.13 -20.37
C LEU A 45 -9.20 5.71 -19.97
N LEU A 46 -9.61 4.48 -20.30
CA LEU A 46 -10.86 3.90 -19.80
C LEU A 46 -10.83 3.85 -18.27
N ARG A 47 -9.77 3.30 -17.68
CA ARG A 47 -9.60 3.23 -16.21
C ARG A 47 -9.60 4.62 -15.59
N LEU A 48 -8.81 5.56 -16.09
CA LEU A 48 -8.81 6.95 -15.63
C LEU A 48 -10.21 7.57 -15.64
N SER A 49 -10.96 7.37 -16.74
CA SER A 49 -12.34 7.85 -16.87
C SER A 49 -13.28 7.19 -15.87
N VAL A 50 -13.18 5.87 -15.69
CA VAL A 50 -13.98 5.12 -14.72
C VAL A 50 -13.63 5.50 -13.29
N THR A 51 -12.35 5.75 -12.97
CA THR A 51 -11.90 6.24 -11.67
C THR A 51 -12.54 7.58 -11.34
N HIS A 52 -12.54 8.55 -12.26
CA HIS A 52 -13.22 9.83 -12.03
C HIS A 52 -14.73 9.66 -11.83
N LEU A 53 -15.37 8.81 -12.62
CA LEU A 53 -16.79 8.52 -12.48
C LEU A 53 -17.11 7.81 -11.16
N TYR A 54 -16.29 6.85 -10.75
CA TYR A 54 -16.42 6.14 -9.49
C TYR A 54 -16.36 7.11 -8.30
N HIS A 55 -15.40 8.03 -8.26
CA HIS A 55 -15.33 9.04 -7.21
C HIS A 55 -16.53 10.02 -7.23
N LEU A 56 -17.03 10.37 -8.42
CA LEU A 56 -18.27 11.13 -8.53
C LEU A 56 -19.46 10.35 -7.94
N LEU A 57 -19.55 9.04 -8.20
CA LEU A 57 -20.58 8.18 -7.63
C LEU A 57 -20.45 8.09 -6.11
N LEU A 58 -19.25 7.93 -5.56
CA LEU A 58 -19.01 7.98 -4.11
C LEU A 58 -19.49 9.30 -3.49
N PHE A 59 -19.13 10.42 -4.12
CA PHE A 59 -19.56 11.76 -3.70
C PHE A 59 -21.09 11.86 -3.69
N LEU A 60 -21.76 11.43 -4.77
CA LEU A 60 -23.21 11.42 -4.86
C LEU A 60 -23.87 10.45 -3.88
N ARG A 61 -23.19 9.38 -3.47
CA ARG A 61 -23.66 8.47 -2.41
C ARG A 61 -23.56 9.09 -1.02
N GLY A 62 -22.81 10.16 -0.81
CA GLY A 62 -22.68 10.86 0.48
C GLY A 62 -21.83 10.11 1.51
N HIS A 63 -22.10 10.32 2.80
CA HIS A 63 -21.31 9.73 3.89
C HIS A 63 -21.41 8.20 3.97
N ALA A 64 -20.28 7.55 4.26
CA ALA A 64 -20.17 6.10 4.43
C ALA A 64 -20.98 5.58 5.64
N PHE A 65 -20.98 6.36 6.72
CA PHE A 65 -21.76 6.13 7.92
C PHE A 65 -22.10 7.47 8.57
N HIS A 66 -23.05 7.45 9.50
CA HIS A 66 -23.34 8.58 10.39
C HIS A 66 -23.15 8.13 11.83
N PRO A 67 -22.56 8.97 12.70
CA PRO A 67 -22.56 8.72 14.14
C PRO A 67 -24.00 8.48 14.64
N PRO A 68 -24.19 7.63 15.67
CA PRO A 68 -25.50 7.44 16.27
C PRO A 68 -26.07 8.77 16.76
N SER A 69 -27.28 9.13 16.32
CA SER A 69 -27.89 10.44 16.63
C SER A 69 -28.19 10.66 18.12
N ASN A 70 -28.22 9.59 18.91
CA ASN A 70 -28.53 9.57 20.33
C ASN A 70 -27.28 9.48 21.23
N LEU A 71 -26.08 9.40 20.67
CA LEU A 71 -24.83 9.29 21.41
C LEU A 71 -23.87 10.41 20.98
N ALA A 72 -22.99 10.83 21.88
CA ALA A 72 -21.91 11.72 21.49
C ALA A 72 -21.01 10.99 20.46
N PRO A 73 -20.67 11.65 19.34
CA PRO A 73 -19.68 11.10 18.41
C PRO A 73 -18.32 10.95 19.08
N ILE A 74 -17.59 9.89 18.68
CA ILE A 74 -16.18 9.73 19.07
C ILE A 74 -15.33 10.40 18.00
N ARG A 75 -14.66 11.49 18.37
CA ARG A 75 -13.71 12.17 17.50
C ARG A 75 -12.42 11.38 17.38
N VAL A 76 -11.96 11.18 16.15
CA VAL A 76 -10.68 10.57 15.82
C VAL A 76 -9.89 11.53 14.94
N VAL A 77 -8.75 11.99 15.44
CA VAL A 77 -7.79 12.81 14.69
C VAL A 77 -6.69 11.89 14.16
N CYS A 78 -6.43 11.92 12.86
CA CYS A 78 -5.50 11.02 12.18
C CYS A 78 -4.35 11.82 11.57
N ILE A 79 -3.12 11.39 11.86
CA ILE A 79 -1.87 11.86 11.25
C ILE A 79 -0.96 10.67 10.95
N SER A 80 0.01 10.85 10.06
CA SER A 80 1.13 9.94 9.80
C SER A 80 2.23 10.66 9.04
N ASP A 81 3.38 10.01 8.87
CA ASP A 81 4.47 10.51 8.03
C ASP A 81 4.97 11.89 8.50
N THR A 82 5.24 12.01 9.81
CA THR A 82 5.76 13.24 10.40
C THR A 82 7.26 13.40 10.18
N HIS A 83 8.00 12.30 10.01
CA HIS A 83 9.43 12.31 9.67
C HIS A 83 10.24 13.29 10.53
N ASP A 84 10.24 13.06 11.85
CA ASP A 84 10.86 13.89 12.89
C ASP A 84 10.27 15.30 13.09
N THR A 85 9.27 15.69 12.31
CA THR A 85 8.65 17.01 12.37
C THR A 85 7.48 17.06 13.35
N GLU A 86 7.69 17.75 14.47
CA GLU A 86 6.63 18.08 15.43
C GLU A 86 5.68 19.15 14.85
N LEU A 87 4.43 18.78 14.60
CA LEU A 87 3.39 19.74 14.23
C LEU A 87 3.13 20.71 15.38
N SER A 88 2.91 21.99 15.05
CA SER A 88 2.41 22.96 16.04
C SER A 88 1.01 22.57 16.51
N LEU A 89 0.70 22.87 17.77
CA LEU A 89 -0.59 22.55 18.38
C LEU A 89 -1.79 23.15 17.63
N GLU A 90 -1.61 24.28 16.94
CA GLU A 90 -2.64 24.90 16.11
C GLU A 90 -3.04 24.04 14.91
N LYS A 91 -2.11 23.20 14.40
CA LYS A 91 -2.36 22.28 13.29
C LYS A 91 -3.02 20.97 13.74
N ILE A 92 -3.04 20.69 15.05
CA ILE A 92 -3.71 19.52 15.62
C ILE A 92 -5.08 19.95 16.16
N PRO A 93 -6.18 19.45 15.57
CA PRO A 93 -7.53 19.71 16.08
C PRO A 93 -7.72 19.27 17.53
N GLU A 94 -8.67 19.90 18.22
CA GLU A 94 -9.05 19.49 19.58
C GLU A 94 -9.58 18.05 19.60
N GLY A 95 -9.23 17.36 20.68
CA GLY A 95 -9.42 15.92 20.84
C GLY A 95 -10.30 15.51 22.00
N GLU A 96 -10.94 16.44 22.73
CA GLU A 96 -11.65 16.20 24.01
C GLU A 96 -12.38 14.85 24.10
N GLY A 97 -11.80 13.90 24.82
CA GLY A 97 -12.37 12.56 25.06
C GLY A 97 -12.39 11.62 23.86
N GLY A 98 -11.69 11.96 22.78
CA GLY A 98 -11.53 11.19 21.54
C GLY A 98 -10.14 10.55 21.40
N LEU A 99 -9.77 10.21 20.16
CA LEU A 99 -8.51 9.54 19.84
C LEU A 99 -7.62 10.40 18.95
N LEU A 100 -6.31 10.32 19.16
CA LEU A 100 -5.29 10.68 18.17
C LEU A 100 -4.65 9.39 17.63
N ILE A 101 -4.53 9.27 16.32
CA ILE A 101 -3.88 8.14 15.65
C ILE A 101 -2.66 8.65 14.89
N HIS A 102 -1.51 8.02 15.10
CA HIS A 102 -0.31 8.16 14.27
C HIS A 102 -0.06 6.88 13.47
N ALA A 103 -0.27 6.92 12.15
CA ALA A 103 -0.22 5.73 11.30
C ALA A 103 1.17 5.43 10.70
N GLY A 104 2.22 5.50 11.52
CA GLY A 104 3.61 5.21 11.14
C GLY A 104 4.42 6.37 10.57
N ASP A 105 5.73 6.14 10.43
CA ASP A 105 6.77 7.08 10.01
C ASP A 105 6.84 8.31 10.92
N LEU A 106 7.06 8.05 12.22
CA LEU A 106 7.29 9.07 13.23
C LEU A 106 8.60 9.81 12.97
N THR A 107 9.62 9.04 12.59
CA THR A 107 11.01 9.49 12.42
C THR A 107 11.45 9.35 10.96
N GLU A 108 12.56 10.01 10.59
CA GLU A 108 13.22 9.79 9.30
C GLU A 108 14.26 8.66 9.41
N GLY A 109 14.95 8.58 10.55
CA GLY A 109 16.13 7.71 10.74
C GLY A 109 15.95 6.51 11.67
N GLY A 110 14.81 6.37 12.35
CA GLY A 110 14.48 5.18 13.11
C GLY A 110 15.27 4.94 14.40
N SER A 111 16.05 5.90 14.88
CA SER A 111 16.82 5.76 16.12
C SER A 111 15.91 5.75 17.36
N ARG A 112 16.36 5.10 18.44
CA ARG A 112 15.66 5.10 19.74
C ARG A 112 15.38 6.53 20.21
N GLU A 113 16.37 7.40 20.13
CA GLU A 113 16.29 8.78 20.60
C GLU A 113 15.30 9.59 19.76
N GLY A 114 15.27 9.36 18.44
CA GLY A 114 14.29 9.94 17.53
C GLY A 114 12.88 9.51 17.91
N ILE A 115 12.67 8.21 18.07
CA ILE A 115 11.35 7.68 18.47
C ILE A 115 10.94 8.22 19.84
N GLN A 116 11.82 8.21 20.84
CA GLN A 116 11.49 8.74 22.18
C GLN A 116 11.04 10.20 22.12
N LYS A 117 11.74 11.03 21.34
CA LYS A 117 11.37 12.44 21.15
C LYS A 117 9.96 12.59 20.56
N GLN A 118 9.60 11.77 19.56
CA GLN A 118 8.27 11.79 18.97
C GLN A 118 7.20 11.30 19.95
N LEU A 119 7.49 10.27 20.76
CA LEU A 119 6.57 9.80 21.80
C LEU A 119 6.31 10.89 22.85
N ASP A 120 7.35 11.57 23.32
CA ASP A 120 7.24 12.67 24.29
C ASP A 120 6.35 13.80 23.72
N TRP A 121 6.54 14.17 22.45
CA TRP A 121 5.70 15.13 21.75
C TRP A 121 4.23 14.69 21.64
N LEU A 122 3.97 13.42 21.31
CA LEU A 122 2.61 12.87 21.28
C LEU A 122 1.95 12.87 22.67
N GLY A 123 2.72 12.58 23.72
CA GLY A 123 2.26 12.68 25.10
C GLY A 123 1.85 14.11 25.48
N GLU A 124 2.63 15.10 25.02
CA GLU A 124 2.30 16.50 25.22
C GLU A 124 1.05 16.93 24.45
N ILE A 125 0.89 16.51 23.18
CA ILE A 125 -0.33 16.74 22.42
C ILE A 125 -1.54 16.16 23.15
N LYS A 126 -1.44 14.90 23.61
CA LYS A 126 -2.53 14.23 24.34
C LYS A 126 -3.00 15.09 25.51
N ARG A 127 -2.06 15.56 26.33
CA ARG A 127 -2.32 16.35 27.52
C ARG A 127 -2.93 17.72 27.17
N GLN A 128 -2.40 18.38 26.14
CA GLN A 128 -2.83 19.73 25.78
C GLN A 128 -4.16 19.78 25.01
N LYS A 129 -4.46 18.75 24.20
CA LYS A 129 -5.66 18.66 23.34
C LYS A 129 -6.77 17.78 23.90
N GLY A 130 -6.56 17.21 25.09
CA GLY A 130 -7.57 16.47 25.83
C GLY A 130 -7.97 15.12 25.22
N PHE A 131 -7.07 14.46 24.48
CA PHE A 131 -7.33 13.13 23.92
C PHE A 131 -7.42 12.06 25.02
N GLU A 132 -8.39 11.14 24.88
CA GLU A 132 -8.53 9.96 25.75
C GLU A 132 -7.29 9.05 25.62
N LYS A 133 -6.91 8.76 24.37
CA LYS A 133 -5.73 7.95 24.02
C LYS A 133 -5.05 8.45 22.74
N VAL A 134 -3.75 8.22 22.66
CA VAL A 134 -2.98 8.29 21.42
C VAL A 134 -2.57 6.88 21.03
N LEU A 135 -2.82 6.50 19.78
CA LEU A 135 -2.51 5.17 19.25
C LEU A 135 -1.46 5.33 18.13
N VAL A 136 -0.45 4.47 18.15
CA VAL A 136 0.71 4.56 17.26
C VAL A 136 1.01 3.19 16.66
N VAL A 137 1.18 3.11 15.35
CA VAL A 137 1.89 1.99 14.69
C VAL A 137 3.23 2.51 14.16
N GLY A 138 4.19 1.61 13.94
CA GLY A 138 5.43 1.98 13.25
C GLY A 138 5.23 2.12 11.74
N GLY A 139 6.17 2.75 11.06
CA GLY A 139 6.31 2.74 9.60
C GLY A 139 7.70 2.26 9.18
N ASN A 140 8.01 2.36 7.88
CA ASN A 140 9.30 1.89 7.36
C ASN A 140 10.49 2.73 7.82
N HIS A 141 10.30 3.95 8.28
CA HIS A 141 11.39 4.74 8.86
C HIS A 141 11.58 4.49 10.36
N ASP A 142 10.66 3.80 11.04
CA ASP A 142 10.70 3.62 12.49
C ASP A 142 11.51 2.40 12.92
N GLY A 143 12.78 2.37 12.48
CA GLY A 143 13.74 1.27 12.61
C GLY A 143 13.77 0.57 13.97
N TRP A 144 13.74 1.33 15.07
CA TRP A 144 13.84 0.78 16.42
C TRP A 144 12.66 -0.12 16.84
N PHE A 145 11.48 0.04 16.23
CA PHE A 145 10.37 -0.87 16.51
C PHE A 145 10.51 -2.23 15.81
N ASP A 146 11.36 -2.34 14.79
CA ASP A 146 11.56 -3.59 14.04
C ASP A 146 12.76 -4.38 14.57
N ASP A 147 12.52 -5.13 15.64
CA ASP A 147 13.52 -5.91 16.37
C ASP A 147 13.70 -7.35 15.85
N ARG A 148 13.10 -7.69 14.71
CA ARG A 148 13.18 -9.02 14.10
C ARG A 148 14.65 -9.47 14.00
N PRO A 149 15.04 -10.59 14.63
CA PRO A 149 16.44 -11.02 14.64
C PRO A 149 17.02 -11.15 13.24
N THR A 150 18.23 -10.65 13.02
CA THR A 150 19.02 -10.79 11.78
C THR A 150 18.48 -10.12 10.51
N VAL A 151 17.24 -9.63 10.52
CA VAL A 151 16.58 -9.02 9.34
C VAL A 151 15.81 -7.73 9.65
N GLY A 152 15.59 -7.41 10.93
CA GLY A 152 14.89 -6.20 11.35
C GLY A 152 15.77 -4.97 11.24
N ALA A 153 15.17 -3.84 10.88
CA ALA A 153 15.88 -2.58 10.70
C ALA A 153 16.70 -2.16 11.94
N ARG A 154 16.20 -2.45 13.16
CA ARG A 154 16.95 -2.15 14.41
C ARG A 154 18.31 -2.84 14.44
N TRP A 155 18.40 -4.09 13.97
CA TRP A 155 19.66 -4.84 13.93
C TRP A 155 20.64 -4.25 12.92
N VAL A 156 20.13 -3.83 11.76
CA VAL A 156 20.91 -3.19 10.70
C VAL A 156 21.46 -1.84 11.16
N LEU A 157 20.62 -1.00 11.77
CA LEU A 157 21.00 0.31 12.29
C LEU A 157 22.00 0.24 13.46
N ALA A 158 21.92 -0.82 14.27
CA ALA A 158 22.88 -1.07 15.35
C ALA A 158 24.25 -1.58 14.85
N GLY A 159 24.45 -1.76 13.54
CA GLY A 159 25.72 -2.25 12.97
C GLY A 159 26.06 -3.69 13.36
N CYS A 160 25.06 -4.49 13.74
CA CYS A 160 25.28 -5.87 14.19
C CYS A 160 25.48 -6.80 12.98
N GLU A 161 26.61 -7.49 12.90
CA GLU A 161 26.85 -8.55 11.90
C GLU A 161 25.99 -9.79 12.18
N SER A 162 25.60 -10.52 11.14
CA SER A 162 24.84 -11.77 11.25
C SER A 162 25.53 -12.76 12.18
N GLY A 163 24.95 -13.02 13.35
CA GLY A 163 25.49 -13.96 14.35
C GLY A 163 26.21 -13.33 15.55
N SER A 164 26.31 -12.00 15.62
CA SER A 164 26.72 -11.31 16.86
C SER A 164 25.47 -10.99 17.70
N ALA A 165 25.46 -11.43 18.96
CA ALA A 165 24.42 -11.01 19.90
C ALA A 165 24.49 -9.47 20.01
N GLY A 166 23.40 -8.80 19.64
CA GLY A 166 23.31 -7.35 19.63
C GLY A 166 23.70 -6.79 20.99
N ASP A 167 24.51 -5.74 20.98
CA ASP A 167 24.95 -4.99 22.15
C ASP A 167 23.80 -4.83 23.16
N GLY A 168 23.96 -5.46 24.32
CA GLY A 168 22.98 -5.53 25.41
C GLY A 168 22.81 -4.22 26.17
N ASN A 169 22.95 -3.08 25.50
CA ASN A 169 22.75 -1.77 26.09
C ASN A 169 21.59 -1.03 25.41
N SER A 170 20.41 -1.63 25.44
CA SER A 170 19.17 -1.02 24.96
C SER A 170 18.27 -0.66 26.14
N GLU A 171 18.33 0.58 26.59
CA GLU A 171 17.28 1.10 27.46
C GLU A 171 15.92 1.00 26.74
N GLU A 172 14.88 0.61 27.48
CA GLU A 172 13.52 0.51 26.97
C GLU A 172 12.92 1.91 26.69
N LEU A 173 12.04 2.02 25.70
CA LEU A 173 11.31 3.27 25.44
C LEU A 173 10.41 3.62 26.63
N ARG A 174 10.33 4.90 26.96
CA ARG A 174 9.40 5.39 27.98
C ARG A 174 8.12 5.84 27.30
N TRP A 175 7.01 5.18 27.62
CA TRP A 175 5.70 5.50 27.07
C TRP A 175 4.99 6.55 27.92
N PRO A 176 4.64 7.73 27.37
CA PRO A 176 3.82 8.70 28.08
C PRO A 176 2.42 8.16 28.39
N GLU A 177 1.80 8.66 29.47
CA GLU A 177 0.52 8.16 29.95
C GLU A 177 -0.59 8.25 28.88
N GLY A 178 -1.08 7.09 28.46
CA GLY A 178 -2.15 6.95 27.48
C GLY A 178 -1.71 7.13 26.01
N VAL A 179 -0.40 7.08 25.75
CA VAL A 179 0.17 6.81 24.42
C VAL A 179 0.44 5.31 24.33
N HIS A 180 -0.08 4.67 23.28
CA HIS A 180 -0.04 3.22 23.12
C HIS A 180 0.52 2.84 21.76
N TYR A 181 1.46 1.89 21.74
CA TYR A 181 1.91 1.22 20.53
C TYR A 181 0.98 0.07 20.18
N LEU A 182 0.70 -0.12 18.90
CA LEU A 182 -0.05 -1.25 18.38
C LEU A 182 0.87 -2.08 17.48
N ASP A 183 1.08 -3.33 17.89
CA ASP A 183 1.73 -4.36 17.08
C ASP A 183 0.86 -5.62 17.04
N GLY A 184 -0.18 -5.55 16.21
CA GLY A 184 -1.15 -6.62 16.05
C GLY A 184 -0.57 -7.91 15.44
N MET A 185 0.68 -7.91 14.99
CA MET A 185 1.38 -9.11 14.51
C MET A 185 2.31 -9.72 15.57
N GLY A 186 2.59 -9.02 16.68
CA GLY A 186 3.51 -9.48 17.72
C GLY A 186 4.95 -9.69 17.22
N MET A 187 5.39 -8.86 16.28
CA MET A 187 6.68 -8.96 15.59
C MET A 187 7.74 -7.97 16.09
N GLY A 188 7.39 -7.03 16.98
CA GLY A 188 8.26 -5.97 17.52
C GLY A 188 8.43 -6.04 19.04
N GLY A 189 9.18 -7.03 19.53
CA GLY A 189 9.31 -7.42 20.93
C GLY A 189 9.39 -6.28 21.96
N ASN A 190 8.29 -6.09 22.71
CA ASN A 190 8.21 -5.87 24.16
C ASN A 190 6.73 -5.81 24.58
N GLY A 191 6.31 -6.69 25.50
CA GLY A 191 5.21 -6.40 26.44
C GLY A 191 3.79 -6.87 26.10
N GLU A 192 3.43 -8.00 26.69
CA GLU A 192 2.15 -8.36 27.34
C GLU A 192 0.83 -8.49 26.55
N ASP A 193 0.63 -7.87 25.39
CA ASP A 193 -0.64 -7.96 24.65
C ASP A 193 -0.49 -8.74 23.33
N GLY A 194 -0.19 -10.04 23.44
CA GLY A 194 -0.12 -10.96 22.30
C GLY A 194 -1.41 -10.98 21.48
N GLU A 195 -1.28 -10.94 20.14
CA GLU A 195 -2.34 -11.13 19.13
C GLU A 195 -3.56 -10.17 19.20
N GLY A 196 -3.55 -9.18 20.08
CA GLY A 196 -4.78 -8.59 20.64
C GLY A 196 -5.35 -7.38 19.90
N VAL A 197 -6.66 -7.42 19.64
CA VAL A 197 -7.48 -6.21 19.46
C VAL A 197 -7.47 -5.42 20.76
N MET A 198 -7.11 -4.14 20.71
CA MET A 198 -7.28 -3.22 21.83
C MET A 198 -8.73 -2.75 21.89
N THR A 199 -9.46 -3.12 22.94
CA THR A 199 -10.77 -2.52 23.24
C THR A 199 -10.59 -1.25 24.07
N ILE A 200 -11.02 -0.12 23.51
CA ILE A 200 -11.02 1.18 24.18
C ILE A 200 -12.43 1.45 24.70
N GLU A 201 -12.55 1.61 26.02
CA GLU A 201 -13.76 2.14 26.65
C GLU A 201 -13.60 3.64 26.88
N PHE A 202 -14.58 4.41 26.43
CA PHE A 202 -14.49 5.87 26.50
C PHE A 202 -15.06 6.41 27.81
N GLY A 203 -14.39 7.40 28.40
CA GLY A 203 -14.87 8.17 29.53
C GLY A 203 -15.78 9.34 29.14
N GLY A 204 -16.17 10.15 30.14
CA GLY A 204 -16.83 11.44 29.92
C GLY A 204 -18.07 11.38 29.00
N ARG A 205 -18.04 12.14 27.90
CA ARG A 205 -19.13 12.20 26.90
C ARG A 205 -19.31 10.89 26.12
N GLY A 206 -18.24 10.10 25.99
CA GLY A 206 -18.26 8.79 25.32
C GLY A 206 -18.63 7.63 26.25
N LYS A 207 -19.00 7.89 27.51
CA LYS A 207 -19.22 6.86 28.52
C LYS A 207 -20.16 5.74 28.04
N GLY A 208 -19.67 4.50 28.11
CA GLY A 208 -20.40 3.30 27.69
C GLY A 208 -20.24 2.95 26.20
N ARG A 209 -19.58 3.80 25.41
CA ARG A 209 -19.10 3.43 24.07
C ARG A 209 -17.81 2.63 24.20
N LYS A 210 -17.64 1.67 23.30
CA LYS A 210 -16.41 0.92 23.13
C LYS A 210 -16.04 0.90 21.66
N LEU A 211 -14.74 0.89 21.36
CA LEU A 211 -14.21 0.65 20.02
C LEU A 211 -13.08 -0.36 20.09
N ASN A 212 -13.06 -1.27 19.13
CA ASN A 212 -12.03 -2.26 18.95
C ASN A 212 -11.01 -1.77 17.90
N VAL A 213 -9.74 -1.68 18.30
CA VAL A 213 -8.66 -1.18 17.45
C VAL A 213 -7.61 -2.25 17.25
N TRP A 214 -7.19 -2.44 16.00
CA TRP A 214 -6.08 -3.32 15.65
C TRP A 214 -5.16 -2.58 14.67
N GLY A 215 -3.85 -2.77 14.78
CA GLY A 215 -2.94 -2.15 13.84
C GLY A 215 -1.56 -2.75 13.76
N TRP A 216 -0.90 -2.53 12.62
CA TRP A 216 0.46 -3.01 12.35
C TRP A 216 1.18 -2.19 11.27
N GLY A 217 2.48 -1.96 11.46
CA GLY A 217 3.31 -1.06 10.65
C GLY A 217 3.86 -1.61 9.33
N GLY A 218 3.44 -2.81 8.92
CA GLY A 218 4.02 -3.49 7.75
C GLY A 218 3.84 -2.75 6.42
N VAL A 219 4.91 -2.74 5.61
CA VAL A 219 4.87 -2.24 4.23
C VAL A 219 5.47 -3.22 3.21
N PRO A 220 4.98 -3.20 1.95
CA PRO A 220 5.73 -3.79 0.86
C PRO A 220 7.14 -3.21 0.79
N ARG A 221 8.12 -4.05 0.46
CA ARG A 221 9.53 -3.63 0.32
C ARG A 221 9.68 -2.32 -0.45
N CYS A 222 10.26 -1.33 0.22
CA CYS A 222 10.53 0.01 -0.29
C CYS A 222 11.89 0.45 0.25
N GLY A 223 12.90 0.63 -0.61
CA GLY A 223 14.26 0.97 -0.15
C GLY A 223 15.09 -0.22 0.35
N GLY A 224 16.12 0.07 1.14
CA GLY A 224 17.12 -0.89 1.59
C GLY A 224 16.77 -1.61 2.90
N PRO A 225 17.71 -2.39 3.46
CA PRO A 225 17.52 -3.16 4.70
C PRO A 225 17.41 -2.28 5.97
N GLU A 226 17.76 -1.00 5.89
CA GLU A 226 17.59 0.00 6.94
C GLU A 226 16.12 0.36 7.21
N HIS A 227 15.22 0.04 6.28
CA HIS A 227 13.79 0.31 6.42
C HIS A 227 13.06 -0.85 7.12
N ALA A 228 12.23 -0.49 8.08
CA ALA A 228 11.52 -1.38 8.97
C ALA A 228 10.31 -2.07 8.33
N PHE A 229 9.90 -3.19 8.93
CA PHE A 229 8.63 -3.87 8.68
C PHE A 229 8.34 -4.28 7.23
N GLN A 230 9.38 -4.37 6.41
CA GLN A 230 9.24 -4.78 5.01
C GLN A 230 8.79 -6.23 4.86
N TYR A 231 7.97 -6.47 3.84
CA TYR A 231 7.65 -7.80 3.31
C TYR A 231 7.55 -7.78 1.78
N ASP A 232 7.67 -8.95 1.16
CA ASP A 232 7.55 -9.07 -0.29
C ASP A 232 6.07 -9.11 -0.71
N ARG A 233 5.70 -8.37 -1.76
CA ARG A 233 4.30 -8.29 -2.25
C ARG A 233 3.66 -9.66 -2.52
N PRO A 234 4.33 -10.63 -3.16
CA PRO A 234 3.75 -11.95 -3.40
C PRO A 234 3.58 -12.79 -2.13
N ASN A 235 4.34 -12.49 -1.07
CA ASN A 235 4.38 -13.24 0.19
C ASN A 235 3.91 -12.35 1.35
N HIS A 236 2.83 -11.60 1.14
CA HIS A 236 2.32 -10.69 2.16
C HIS A 236 1.81 -11.45 3.41
N PRO A 237 1.93 -10.89 4.62
CA PRO A 237 1.58 -11.61 5.85
C PRO A 237 0.11 -11.47 6.27
N TRP A 238 -0.69 -10.64 5.57
CA TRP A 238 -2.02 -10.20 6.01
C TRP A 238 -3.10 -11.28 6.14
N THR A 239 -3.00 -12.40 5.43
CA THR A 239 -4.08 -13.39 5.32
C THR A 239 -4.58 -13.88 6.68
N ASN A 240 -5.86 -13.64 6.98
CA ASN A 240 -6.53 -14.01 8.24
C ASN A 240 -5.85 -13.46 9.50
N ARG A 241 -5.27 -12.26 9.44
CA ARG A 241 -4.58 -11.65 10.58
C ARG A 241 -5.42 -10.62 11.33
N ILE A 242 -6.30 -9.90 10.63
CA ILE A 242 -7.07 -8.82 11.25
C ILE A 242 -8.34 -9.39 11.92
N PRO A 243 -8.56 -9.22 13.23
CA PRO A 243 -9.74 -9.78 13.89
C PRO A 243 -11.05 -9.21 13.31
N LEU A 244 -12.14 -10.00 13.32
CA LEU A 244 -13.40 -9.62 12.68
C LEU A 244 -14.13 -8.50 13.44
N GLU A 245 -13.86 -8.36 14.72
CA GLU A 245 -14.43 -7.38 15.62
C GLU A 245 -13.75 -6.00 15.55
N THR A 246 -12.75 -5.82 14.68
CA THR A 246 -12.01 -4.55 14.53
C THR A 246 -12.90 -3.45 13.95
N ASP A 247 -13.15 -2.40 14.76
CA ASP A 247 -13.87 -1.20 14.34
C ASP A 247 -12.95 -0.20 13.62
N ILE A 248 -11.74 0.00 14.17
CA ILE A 248 -10.69 0.87 13.62
C ILE A 248 -9.47 0.02 13.28
N LEU A 249 -9.09 0.02 12.00
CA LEU A 249 -7.85 -0.57 11.49
C LEU A 249 -6.79 0.52 11.34
N ILE A 250 -5.57 0.29 11.82
CA ILE A 250 -4.43 1.21 11.64
C ILE A 250 -3.29 0.45 10.96
N THR A 251 -2.91 0.83 9.76
CA THR A 251 -1.74 0.25 9.07
C THR A 251 -0.80 1.36 8.64
N HIS A 252 0.44 1.05 8.31
CA HIS A 252 1.26 2.05 7.62
C HIS A 252 1.04 2.01 6.10
N THR A 253 1.02 0.82 5.51
CA THR A 253 0.72 0.64 4.08
C THR A 253 -0.75 0.93 3.74
N PRO A 254 -1.05 1.57 2.60
CA PRO A 254 -2.41 1.68 2.11
C PRO A 254 -2.92 0.36 1.52
N PRO A 255 -4.24 0.12 1.51
CA PRO A 255 -4.82 -0.95 0.72
C PRO A 255 -4.70 -0.63 -0.77
N ARG A 256 -4.61 -1.68 -1.58
CA ARG A 256 -4.48 -1.54 -3.04
C ARG A 256 -5.62 -0.71 -3.64
N HIS A 257 -5.30 0.18 -4.57
CA HIS A 257 -6.21 1.03 -5.37
C HIS A 257 -6.92 2.17 -4.65
N HIS A 258 -6.60 2.41 -3.37
CA HIS A 258 -7.21 3.45 -2.57
C HIS A 258 -6.15 4.34 -1.94
N LEU A 259 -6.06 5.58 -2.42
CA LEU A 259 -5.13 6.59 -1.92
C LEU A 259 -3.66 6.09 -1.88
N ASP A 260 -3.28 5.25 -2.86
CA ASP A 260 -2.08 4.41 -2.78
C ASP A 260 -1.08 4.59 -3.92
N LEU A 261 -1.36 5.44 -4.92
CA LEU A 261 -0.57 5.55 -6.15
C LEU A 261 -0.29 4.20 -6.83
N ASP A 262 -1.19 3.22 -6.75
CA ASP A 262 -0.94 1.85 -7.22
C ASP A 262 0.31 1.21 -6.57
N LEU A 263 0.62 1.56 -5.32
CA LEU A 263 1.68 0.97 -4.50
C LEU A 263 1.12 0.23 -3.27
N GLY A 264 -0.19 0.24 -3.05
CA GLY A 264 -0.83 -0.43 -1.92
C GLY A 264 -0.78 -1.95 -1.97
N CYS A 265 -1.22 -2.60 -0.88
CA CYS A 265 -1.17 -4.04 -0.71
C CYS A 265 -2.50 -4.73 -1.04
N ALA A 266 -2.47 -5.70 -1.96
CA ALA A 266 -3.66 -6.49 -2.34
C ALA A 266 -4.13 -7.45 -1.24
N GLY A 267 -3.18 -7.99 -0.46
CA GLY A 267 -3.47 -8.80 0.72
C GLY A 267 -4.24 -8.03 1.78
N LEU A 268 -3.83 -6.78 2.04
CA LEU A 268 -4.52 -5.89 2.96
C LEU A 268 -5.94 -5.54 2.46
N LEU A 269 -6.09 -5.24 1.17
CA LEU A 269 -7.41 -5.01 0.57
C LEU A 269 -8.36 -6.22 0.78
N SER A 270 -7.83 -7.44 0.63
CA SER A 270 -8.60 -8.66 0.85
C SER A 270 -9.09 -8.80 2.30
N GLU A 271 -8.25 -8.43 3.28
CA GLU A 271 -8.63 -8.45 4.69
C GLU A 271 -9.66 -7.36 5.04
N ILE A 272 -9.57 -6.18 4.41
CA ILE A 272 -10.57 -5.12 4.56
C ILE A 272 -11.95 -5.58 4.09
N TRP A 273 -12.05 -6.33 2.99
CA TRP A 273 -13.31 -6.95 2.57
C TRP A 273 -13.86 -7.99 3.54
N ARG A 274 -12.97 -8.68 4.26
CA ARG A 274 -13.32 -9.70 5.26
C ARG A 274 -13.83 -9.06 6.55
N VAL A 275 -13.10 -8.06 7.06
CA VAL A 275 -13.34 -7.43 8.36
C VAL A 275 -14.35 -6.29 8.28
N LYS A 276 -14.29 -5.50 7.20
CA LYS A 276 -15.13 -4.33 6.94
C LYS A 276 -15.07 -3.28 8.08
N PRO A 277 -13.86 -2.80 8.45
CA PRO A 277 -13.72 -1.80 9.51
C PRO A 277 -14.50 -0.53 9.16
N LYS A 278 -14.98 0.19 10.20
CA LYS A 278 -15.64 1.48 10.02
C LYS A 278 -14.65 2.56 9.62
N LEU A 279 -13.44 2.49 10.16
CA LEU A 279 -12.35 3.41 9.86
C LEU A 279 -11.07 2.62 9.62
N HIS A 280 -10.38 2.91 8.53
CA HIS A 280 -9.04 2.43 8.25
C HIS A 280 -8.11 3.62 8.05
N VAL A 281 -7.15 3.79 8.95
CA VAL A 281 -6.16 4.88 8.93
C VAL A 281 -4.81 4.32 8.49
N PHE A 282 -4.18 4.98 7.53
CA PHE A 282 -2.87 4.61 6.99
C PHE A 282 -2.06 5.81 6.52
N GLY A 283 -0.81 5.58 6.10
CA GLY A 283 0.11 6.61 5.63
C GLY A 283 0.93 6.14 4.43
N HIS A 284 2.25 6.33 4.49
CA HIS A 284 3.28 5.79 3.59
C HIS A 284 3.31 6.41 2.18
N ILE A 285 2.15 6.60 1.55
CA ILE A 285 2.04 7.20 0.23
C ILE A 285 1.61 8.66 0.38
N HIS A 286 2.58 9.57 0.49
CA HIS A 286 2.34 10.99 0.81
C HIS A 286 1.41 11.71 -0.18
N TRP A 287 1.49 11.35 -1.47
CA TRP A 287 0.62 11.88 -2.52
C TRP A 287 -0.83 11.42 -2.43
N GLY A 288 -1.10 10.36 -1.66
CA GLY A 288 -2.44 9.84 -1.40
C GLY A 288 -3.17 10.54 -0.26
N ALA A 289 -2.56 11.51 0.42
CA ALA A 289 -3.13 12.17 1.59
C ALA A 289 -4.59 12.63 1.36
N GLY A 290 -5.48 12.24 2.27
CA GLY A 290 -6.91 12.51 2.15
C GLY A 290 -7.78 11.39 2.69
N SER A 291 -9.05 11.37 2.29
CA SER A 291 -10.00 10.33 2.70
C SER A 291 -10.92 9.92 1.55
N GLU A 292 -11.32 8.65 1.59
CA GLU A 292 -12.21 8.03 0.60
C GLU A 292 -13.24 7.15 1.31
N ALA A 293 -14.51 7.25 0.93
CA ALA A 293 -15.54 6.34 1.41
C ALA A 293 -15.42 4.99 0.71
N VAL A 294 -15.49 3.89 1.47
CA VAL A 294 -15.56 2.53 0.93
C VAL A 294 -16.94 1.94 1.20
N TYR A 295 -17.53 1.33 0.18
CA TYR A 295 -18.82 0.65 0.29
C TYR A 295 -18.64 -0.82 -0.04
N TYR A 296 -18.94 -1.72 0.89
CA TYR A 296 -18.70 -3.15 0.67
C TYR A 296 -19.79 -3.82 -0.21
N ASP A 297 -19.90 -3.37 -1.46
CA ASP A 297 -20.90 -3.78 -2.46
C ASP A 297 -20.32 -4.07 -3.86
N GLU A 298 -21.18 -4.41 -4.81
CA GLU A 298 -20.77 -4.79 -6.16
C GLU A 298 -20.19 -3.64 -6.99
N CYS A 299 -20.50 -2.37 -6.67
CA CYS A 299 -19.87 -1.23 -7.34
C CYS A 299 -18.39 -1.14 -6.97
N GLN A 300 -18.09 -1.24 -5.67
CA GLN A 300 -16.72 -1.24 -5.14
C GLN A 300 -15.93 -2.42 -5.70
N ARG A 301 -16.50 -3.63 -5.66
CA ARG A 301 -15.86 -4.84 -6.17
C ARG A 301 -15.55 -4.73 -7.67
N ALA A 302 -16.46 -4.19 -8.46
CA ALA A 302 -16.24 -3.98 -9.88
C ALA A 302 -15.12 -2.96 -10.15
N TYR A 303 -15.06 -1.88 -9.35
CA TYR A 303 -14.02 -0.86 -9.45
C TYR A 303 -12.63 -1.45 -9.16
N GLU A 304 -12.48 -2.12 -8.02
CA GLU A 304 -11.21 -2.73 -7.63
C GLU A 304 -10.77 -3.83 -8.61
N SER A 305 -11.72 -4.63 -9.14
CA SER A 305 -11.41 -5.65 -10.15
C SER A 305 -10.92 -5.05 -11.47
N LEU A 306 -11.51 -3.94 -11.92
CA LEU A 306 -11.05 -3.18 -13.08
C LEU A 306 -9.63 -2.66 -12.88
N MET A 307 -9.31 -2.16 -11.68
CA MET A 307 -7.98 -1.64 -11.36
C MET A 307 -6.94 -2.75 -11.22
N ALA A 308 -7.28 -3.87 -10.60
CA ALA A 308 -6.38 -5.01 -10.37
C ALA A 308 -5.88 -5.64 -11.68
N ARG A 309 -6.74 -5.73 -12.70
CA ARG A 309 -6.36 -6.24 -14.02
C ARG A 309 -5.37 -5.34 -14.76
N GLY A 310 -4.94 -4.21 -14.22
CA GLY A 310 -3.83 -3.40 -14.74
C GLY A 310 -2.44 -3.76 -14.23
N ALA A 311 -2.33 -4.46 -13.10
CA ALA A 311 -1.08 -4.58 -12.35
C ALA A 311 -0.18 -5.74 -12.79
N ASP A 312 -0.75 -6.82 -13.33
CA ASP A 312 -0.01 -8.03 -13.72
C ASP A 312 -0.13 -8.29 -15.21
N VAL A 313 0.92 -7.99 -15.98
CA VAL A 313 1.16 -8.69 -17.25
C VAL A 313 2.65 -9.03 -17.34
N PRO A 314 3.01 -10.32 -17.23
CA PRO A 314 4.26 -10.80 -17.78
C PRO A 314 4.29 -10.47 -19.27
N PHE A 315 5.42 -9.95 -19.74
CA PHE A 315 5.76 -9.95 -21.17
C PHE A 315 5.38 -11.32 -21.77
N PRO A 316 4.92 -11.43 -23.04
CA PRO A 316 4.92 -12.74 -23.69
C PRO A 316 6.30 -13.36 -23.44
N PRO A 317 6.40 -14.64 -23.03
CA PRO A 317 7.69 -15.23 -22.69
C PRO A 317 8.63 -14.84 -23.82
N ALA A 318 9.66 -14.07 -23.46
CA ALA A 318 10.61 -13.54 -24.43
C ALA A 318 10.88 -14.67 -25.40
N PHE A 319 10.62 -14.46 -26.70
CA PHE A 319 10.98 -15.43 -27.73
C PHE A 319 12.29 -16.05 -27.30
N PRO A 320 12.41 -17.38 -27.13
CA PRO A 320 13.70 -17.97 -26.85
C PRO A 320 14.58 -17.40 -27.93
N SER A 321 15.51 -16.56 -27.50
CA SER A 321 16.33 -15.76 -28.37
C SER A 321 17.10 -16.77 -29.19
N LEU A 322 16.60 -17.06 -30.40
CA LEU A 322 17.24 -17.95 -31.36
C LEU A 322 18.62 -17.39 -31.78
N PHE A 323 18.99 -16.21 -31.26
CA PHE A 323 20.25 -15.52 -31.43
C PHE A 323 20.95 -15.07 -30.13
N SER A 324 20.53 -15.51 -28.92
CA SER A 324 21.41 -15.32 -27.76
C SER A 324 22.55 -16.32 -27.82
N PHE A 325 23.72 -15.82 -28.17
CA PHE A 325 24.97 -16.49 -27.89
C PHE A 325 25.08 -16.66 -26.37
N PRO A 326 25.46 -17.85 -25.86
CA PRO A 326 25.74 -17.99 -24.44
C PRO A 326 26.83 -16.99 -24.05
N PRO A 327 26.72 -16.32 -22.89
CA PRO A 327 27.84 -15.57 -22.36
C PRO A 327 29.01 -16.55 -22.18
N SER A 328 30.19 -16.16 -22.63
CA SER A 328 31.41 -16.90 -22.34
C SER A 328 31.51 -17.05 -20.83
N SER A 329 31.48 -18.29 -20.35
CA SER A 329 31.73 -18.63 -18.96
C SER A 329 33.16 -18.21 -18.59
N ALA A 330 33.31 -16.99 -18.08
CA ALA A 330 34.48 -16.60 -17.30
C ALA A 330 34.18 -16.90 -15.84
N SER A 331 34.13 -18.18 -15.48
CA SER A 331 34.29 -18.61 -14.09
C SER A 331 35.77 -18.88 -13.85
N ALA A 332 36.43 -17.94 -13.18
CA ALA A 332 37.71 -18.15 -12.56
C ALA A 332 37.56 -19.20 -11.45
N HIS A 333 38.22 -20.36 -11.59
CA HIS A 333 38.74 -21.12 -10.44
C HIS A 333 39.88 -22.07 -10.85
N SER A 334 41.01 -21.86 -10.16
CA SER A 334 42.14 -22.73 -9.81
C SER A 334 42.69 -23.78 -10.80
N ALA A 335 43.99 -23.64 -11.05
CA ALA A 335 44.85 -24.52 -11.81
C ALA A 335 45.00 -25.94 -11.21
N SER A 336 45.07 -26.93 -12.10
CA SER A 336 45.87 -28.15 -11.95
C SER A 336 46.32 -28.64 -13.34
N PRO A 337 47.62 -28.88 -13.60
CA PRO A 337 48.11 -29.23 -14.93
C PRO A 337 48.33 -30.74 -15.04
N ASN A 338 47.46 -31.45 -15.76
CA ASN A 338 47.82 -32.65 -16.55
C ASN A 338 46.59 -33.27 -17.20
N ARG A 339 46.37 -32.97 -18.49
CA ARG A 339 45.87 -33.90 -19.50
C ARG A 339 45.85 -33.23 -20.88
N GLU A 340 46.45 -33.90 -21.86
CA GLU A 340 46.47 -33.49 -23.28
C GLU A 340 45.06 -33.39 -23.88
N PRO A 341 44.84 -32.51 -24.88
CA PRO A 341 43.53 -32.31 -25.48
C PRO A 341 43.26 -33.36 -26.56
N SER A 342 42.35 -34.29 -26.27
CA SER A 342 41.73 -35.12 -27.31
C SER A 342 40.73 -34.29 -28.11
N LYS A 343 41.03 -34.05 -29.39
CA LYS A 343 40.14 -33.42 -30.36
C LYS A 343 38.90 -34.30 -30.59
N MET A 344 37.78 -34.00 -29.94
CA MET A 344 36.46 -34.34 -30.44
C MET A 344 35.73 -33.05 -30.82
N LEU A 345 35.85 -32.72 -32.10
CA LEU A 345 35.00 -31.74 -32.75
C LEU A 345 33.57 -32.34 -32.79
N VAL A 346 32.74 -32.04 -31.79
CA VAL A 346 31.30 -32.29 -31.90
C VAL A 346 30.78 -31.30 -32.94
N LYS A 347 30.67 -31.78 -34.17
CA LYS A 347 30.03 -31.08 -35.28
C LYS A 347 28.55 -30.92 -34.93
N GLN A 348 28.17 -29.81 -34.29
CA GLN A 348 26.76 -29.44 -34.15
C GLN A 348 26.17 -29.35 -35.56
N ARG A 349 25.21 -30.24 -35.86
CA ARG A 349 24.46 -30.23 -37.11
C ARG A 349 23.60 -28.96 -37.15
N PRO A 350 23.37 -28.39 -38.34
CA PRO A 350 22.63 -27.15 -38.49
C PRO A 350 21.21 -27.34 -37.96
N THR A 351 20.65 -26.25 -37.45
CA THR A 351 19.22 -26.05 -37.16
C THR A 351 18.33 -26.97 -37.98
N ASN A 352 17.65 -27.90 -37.29
CA ASN A 352 16.81 -28.92 -37.91
C ASN A 352 15.79 -28.22 -38.82
N LEU A 353 15.76 -28.52 -40.12
CA LEU A 353 14.86 -27.90 -41.12
C LEU A 353 13.40 -27.94 -40.66
N VAL A 354 13.04 -28.98 -39.89
CA VAL A 354 11.76 -29.14 -39.20
C VAL A 354 11.44 -27.96 -38.27
N ASN A 355 12.39 -27.46 -37.47
CA ASN A 355 12.16 -26.32 -36.57
C ASN A 355 11.93 -25.02 -37.35
N ILE A 356 12.64 -24.83 -38.47
CA ILE A 356 12.44 -23.66 -39.35
C ILE A 356 11.08 -23.72 -40.03
N LEU A 357 10.66 -24.91 -40.50
CA LEU A 357 9.35 -25.12 -41.10
C LEU A 357 8.19 -25.01 -40.10
N LEU A 358 8.44 -25.27 -38.81
CA LEU A 358 7.45 -25.13 -37.74
C LEU A 358 7.35 -23.70 -37.18
N LEU A 359 8.32 -22.81 -37.45
CA LEU A 359 8.29 -21.41 -36.96
C LEU A 359 6.99 -20.67 -37.33
N PRO A 360 6.46 -20.73 -38.57
CA PRO A 360 5.19 -20.08 -38.91
C PRO A 360 4.00 -20.67 -38.15
N VAL A 361 4.02 -21.97 -37.84
CA VAL A 361 2.97 -22.65 -37.06
C VAL A 361 3.02 -22.21 -35.60
N TYR A 362 4.22 -22.18 -34.99
CA TYR A 362 4.40 -21.66 -33.63
C TYR A 362 4.03 -20.19 -33.53
N PHE A 363 4.42 -19.38 -34.52
CA PHE A 363 4.05 -17.97 -34.59
C PHE A 363 2.54 -17.79 -34.73
N GLY A 364 1.89 -18.54 -35.62
CA GLY A 364 0.43 -18.50 -35.80
C GLY A 364 -0.33 -18.91 -34.54
N LEU A 365 0.12 -19.95 -33.83
CA LEU A 365 -0.48 -20.39 -32.57
C LEU A 365 -0.28 -19.35 -31.45
N ALA A 366 0.95 -18.86 -31.27
CA ALA A 366 1.26 -17.84 -30.28
C ALA A 366 0.46 -16.54 -30.52
N LEU A 367 0.37 -16.11 -31.79
CA LEU A 367 -0.45 -14.96 -32.18
C LEU A 367 -1.94 -15.19 -31.91
N SER A 368 -2.44 -16.40 -32.18
CA SER A 368 -3.85 -16.73 -31.92
C SER A 368 -4.18 -16.73 -30.44
N LEU A 369 -3.34 -17.35 -29.60
CA LEU A 369 -3.51 -17.34 -28.14
C LEU A 369 -3.43 -15.92 -27.58
N TYR A 370 -2.47 -15.13 -28.07
CA TYR A 370 -2.34 -13.72 -27.71
C TYR A 370 -3.59 -12.91 -28.08
N VAL A 371 -4.15 -13.10 -29.28
CA VAL A 371 -5.39 -12.41 -29.69
C VAL A 371 -6.56 -12.79 -28.79
N VAL A 372 -6.71 -14.07 -28.43
CA VAL A 372 -7.76 -14.52 -27.50
C VAL A 372 -7.60 -13.84 -26.14
N GLU A 373 -6.39 -13.84 -25.58
CA GLU A 373 -6.08 -13.20 -24.30
C GLU A 373 -6.38 -11.69 -24.31
N VAL A 374 -6.03 -11.00 -25.41
CA VAL A 374 -6.33 -9.57 -25.60
C VAL A 374 -7.85 -9.32 -25.66
N VAL A 375 -8.59 -10.12 -26.43
CA VAL A 375 -10.05 -9.96 -26.56
C VAL A 375 -10.74 -10.24 -25.22
N GLU A 376 -10.33 -11.29 -24.51
CA GLU A 376 -10.84 -11.61 -23.17
C GLU A 376 -10.55 -10.47 -22.19
N ARG A 377 -9.31 -9.95 -22.16
CA ARG A 377 -8.90 -8.82 -21.31
C ARG A 377 -9.75 -7.58 -21.55
N VAL A 378 -9.85 -7.14 -22.82
CA VAL A 378 -10.62 -5.97 -23.21
C VAL A 378 -12.10 -6.17 -22.86
N GLY A 379 -12.64 -7.36 -23.13
CA GLY A 379 -14.02 -7.70 -22.77
C GLY A 379 -14.27 -7.63 -21.27
N MET A 380 -13.37 -8.16 -20.44
CA MET A 380 -13.47 -8.11 -18.98
C MET A 380 -13.38 -6.69 -18.44
N ASP A 381 -12.45 -5.86 -18.93
CA ASP A 381 -12.31 -4.47 -18.51
C ASP A 381 -13.54 -3.63 -18.88
N LEU A 382 -14.08 -3.80 -20.08
CA LEU A 382 -15.34 -3.15 -20.48
C LEU A 382 -16.52 -3.63 -19.62
N MET A 383 -16.57 -4.92 -19.29
CA MET A 383 -17.63 -5.48 -18.46
C MET A 383 -17.59 -4.91 -17.03
N ASP A 384 -16.41 -4.79 -16.42
CA ASP A 384 -16.31 -4.21 -15.08
C ASP A 384 -16.52 -2.71 -15.08
N ALA A 385 -16.05 -1.99 -16.11
CA ALA A 385 -16.42 -0.59 -16.30
C ALA A 385 -17.96 -0.41 -16.36
N ALA A 386 -18.65 -1.27 -17.13
CA ALA A 386 -20.11 -1.26 -17.20
C ALA A 386 -20.76 -1.61 -15.84
N ARG A 387 -20.18 -2.54 -15.07
CA ARG A 387 -20.65 -2.89 -13.71
C ARG A 387 -20.48 -1.75 -12.73
N VAL A 388 -19.36 -1.01 -12.76
CA VAL A 388 -19.15 0.19 -11.93
C VAL A 388 -20.25 1.20 -12.22
N ILE A 389 -20.52 1.48 -13.50
CA ILE A 389 -21.57 2.42 -13.91
C ILE A 389 -22.94 1.93 -13.42
N TRP A 390 -23.28 0.68 -13.69
CA TRP A 390 -24.57 0.11 -13.34
C TRP A 390 -24.80 0.06 -11.83
N TYR A 391 -23.91 -0.57 -11.07
CA TYR A 391 -24.07 -0.72 -9.63
C TYR A 391 -23.93 0.61 -8.90
N GLY A 392 -23.03 1.50 -9.35
CA GLY A 392 -22.87 2.80 -8.74
C GLY A 392 -24.08 3.71 -8.95
N THR A 393 -24.60 3.80 -10.17
CA THR A 393 -25.80 4.60 -10.46
C THR A 393 -27.03 4.06 -9.73
N THR A 394 -27.22 2.74 -9.72
CA THR A 394 -28.33 2.10 -8.98
C THR A 394 -28.20 2.32 -7.47
N ALA A 395 -27.00 2.27 -6.89
CA ALA A 395 -26.77 2.57 -5.48
C ALA A 395 -27.12 4.03 -5.12
N VAL A 396 -26.73 4.99 -5.97
CA VAL A 396 -27.12 6.41 -5.79
C VAL A 396 -28.63 6.58 -5.86
N VAL A 397 -29.27 6.03 -6.89
CA VAL A 397 -30.73 6.12 -7.07
C VAL A 397 -31.47 5.48 -5.90
N TRP A 398 -31.06 4.27 -5.49
CA TRP A 398 -31.68 3.56 -4.37
C TRP A 398 -31.62 4.37 -3.06
N LYS A 399 -30.47 5.00 -2.78
CA LYS A 399 -30.31 5.85 -1.60
C LYS A 399 -31.28 7.04 -1.61
N TRP A 400 -31.32 7.80 -2.69
CA TRP A 400 -32.04 9.09 -2.71
C TRP A 400 -33.51 8.99 -3.09
N VAL A 401 -33.90 7.99 -3.89
CA VAL A 401 -35.25 7.87 -4.44
C VAL A 401 -36.07 6.82 -3.69
N MET A 402 -35.45 5.71 -3.26
CA MET A 402 -36.17 4.54 -2.75
C MET A 402 -36.16 4.42 -1.23
N GLN A 403 -35.75 5.47 -0.51
CA GLN A 403 -35.59 5.46 0.96
C GLN A 403 -34.80 4.23 1.44
N GLY A 404 -33.69 3.92 0.75
CA GLY A 404 -32.76 2.88 1.20
C GLY A 404 -32.31 3.09 2.65
N PRO A 405 -31.74 2.07 3.31
CA PRO A 405 -31.36 2.14 4.72
C PRO A 405 -30.56 3.41 5.01
N GLY A 406 -30.92 4.15 6.07
CA GLY A 406 -30.37 5.47 6.39
C GLY A 406 -28.85 5.51 6.66
N THR A 407 -28.21 4.34 6.80
CA THR A 407 -26.77 4.16 6.91
C THR A 407 -26.26 3.28 5.78
N ASN A 408 -25.17 3.68 5.11
CA ASN A 408 -24.69 3.02 3.91
C ASN A 408 -23.87 1.73 4.15
N ASN A 409 -23.78 1.18 5.37
CA ASN A 409 -22.94 0.01 5.72
C ASN A 409 -21.51 0.08 5.10
N GLY A 410 -20.96 1.29 4.99
CA GLY A 410 -19.62 1.55 4.46
C GLY A 410 -18.63 1.88 5.56
N GLY A 411 -17.37 2.01 5.17
CA GLY A 411 -16.28 2.50 6.00
C GLY A 411 -15.64 3.76 5.41
N LEU A 412 -14.67 4.32 6.12
CA LEU A 412 -13.84 5.43 5.66
C LEU A 412 -12.38 4.98 5.64
N LEU A 413 -11.74 5.18 4.49
CA LEU A 413 -10.30 5.02 4.30
C LEU A 413 -9.65 6.40 4.46
N VAL A 414 -8.59 6.49 5.27
CA VAL A 414 -7.91 7.75 5.57
C VAL A 414 -6.42 7.57 5.36
N ASN A 415 -5.88 8.18 4.32
CA ASN A 415 -4.45 8.40 4.20
C ASN A 415 -4.10 9.67 5.01
N ALA A 416 -3.51 9.46 6.18
CA ALA A 416 -3.26 10.46 7.19
C ALA A 416 -1.94 11.22 7.00
N SER A 417 -1.23 11.02 5.88
CA SER A 417 0.07 11.65 5.64
C SER A 417 -0.01 13.16 5.75
N VAL A 418 0.69 13.72 6.73
CA VAL A 418 0.83 15.18 6.87
C VAL A 418 1.92 15.75 5.96
N THR A 419 2.79 14.89 5.43
CA THR A 419 3.83 15.24 4.46
C THR A 419 3.28 15.34 3.04
N TYR A 420 3.69 16.38 2.31
CA TYR A 420 3.28 16.60 0.93
C TYR A 420 4.26 16.02 -0.08
N GLY A 421 3.83 14.99 -0.79
CA GLY A 421 4.61 14.28 -1.79
C GLY A 421 6.01 13.94 -1.28
N ASN A 422 7.02 14.08 -2.15
CA ASN A 422 8.41 13.78 -1.82
C ASN A 422 9.19 15.03 -1.36
N THR A 423 8.50 16.03 -0.79
CA THR A 423 9.12 17.33 -0.47
C THR A 423 9.75 17.41 0.92
N GLY A 424 9.45 16.44 1.80
CA GLY A 424 9.79 16.50 3.23
C GLY A 424 9.05 17.61 4.01
N ARG A 425 8.09 18.29 3.38
CA ARG A 425 7.34 19.39 4.01
C ARG A 425 6.02 18.89 4.57
N VAL A 426 5.82 19.12 5.86
CA VAL A 426 4.57 18.84 6.57
C VAL A 426 3.57 19.97 6.38
N VAL A 427 2.65 19.81 5.42
CA VAL A 427 1.66 20.83 5.03
C VAL A 427 0.24 20.30 4.87
N ASN A 428 0.04 18.99 4.74
CA ASN A 428 -1.30 18.42 4.66
C ASN A 428 -1.96 18.50 6.06
N PRO A 429 -3.27 18.79 6.13
CA PRO A 429 -3.97 18.88 7.40
C PRO A 429 -4.22 17.49 8.00
N ALA A 430 -4.25 17.43 9.33
CA ALA A 430 -4.75 16.26 10.05
C ALA A 430 -6.18 15.94 9.62
N GLN A 431 -6.48 14.65 9.45
CA GLN A 431 -7.81 14.19 9.05
C GLN A 431 -8.67 13.98 10.31
N VAL A 432 -9.92 14.42 10.28
CA VAL A 432 -10.84 14.33 11.44
C VAL A 432 -12.05 13.49 11.06
N VAL A 433 -12.32 12.48 11.87
CA VAL A 433 -13.44 11.55 11.69
C VAL A 433 -14.28 11.52 12.96
N GLU A 434 -15.61 11.42 12.82
CA GLU A 434 -16.56 11.33 13.93
C GLU A 434 -17.29 9.99 13.85
N LEU A 435 -17.20 9.13 14.88
CA LEU A 435 -17.73 7.75 14.93
C LEU A 435 -18.95 7.52 15.85
#